data_AF-A0A7W1W608-F1
#
_entry.id   AF-A0A7W1W608-F1
#
_cell.length_a   1.000
_cell.length_b   1.000
_cell.length_c   1.000
_cell.angle_alpha   90.00
_cell.angle_beta   90.00
_cell.angle_gamma   90.00
#
_symmetry.space_group_name_H-M   'P 1'
#
loop_
_entity.id
_entity.type
_entity.pdbx_description
1 polymer ?
#
loop_
_entity_poly.entity_id
_entity_poly.type
_entity_poly.pdbx_seq_one_letter_code
_entity_poly.pdbx_strand_id
1 'polypeptide(L)'
;NSLQGNPEQDAKTIDEQLKKLPPEMREKYIAAVLKHPAGGEAIKYAGVMSPEGQEALGQALGKIYAKDPAGTTALLREITDSQDASLYPWYLQSGLATVISKSGNDDLIKSFAQNEINRAKGNPDEVRGYVNAVTAYAGLSPAGLQDVMKNNPDFFKTVDEAGKFTKDYSGIIENGFGELLKKAAQVTDANGNPTPEALKLFNQSIQYAGDNISTKEGLGEFFTKHQDAIVNSYLGENGYDLTSDGLKTLNTFFKDVLFTPPLGANAKEVATAFTAKANAVLADADKLSDTEFETKYGKNKHDMTSLVGEQYGTMVNAMEESLKNIKDKSDAEAKEIVDVLNGIISVGEAAGGSGGPVAAVGTALIGEGLKLALGVAGDDIAQGKYDDAVEKLKEDGIDPEKFDDYMVNDVLANIDNRVAHDSFRDAFDYVKEILE
;
A
#
# COMPACT_ATOMS: atom_id res chain seq x y z
N ASN A 1 14.81 29.04 -28.90
CA ASN A 1 14.72 28.45 -27.55
C ASN A 1 15.67 29.20 -26.65
N SER A 2 15.18 29.69 -25.52
CA SER A 2 15.89 30.52 -24.54
C SER A 2 16.58 29.71 -23.45
N LEU A 3 16.98 28.46 -23.74
CA LEU A 3 17.66 27.62 -22.75
C LEU A 3 19.06 28.20 -22.50
N GLN A 4 19.38 28.46 -21.24
CA GLN A 4 20.54 29.25 -20.83
C GLN A 4 21.72 28.40 -20.33
N GLY A 5 21.55 27.07 -20.29
CA GLY A 5 22.56 26.14 -19.78
C GLY A 5 22.52 25.98 -18.26
N ASN A 6 21.47 26.46 -17.60
CA ASN A 6 21.16 26.12 -16.20
C ASN A 6 20.05 25.05 -16.24
N PRO A 7 20.37 23.76 -15.98
CA PRO A 7 19.42 22.66 -16.19
C PRO A 7 18.11 22.78 -15.41
N GLU A 8 18.15 23.23 -14.15
CA GLU A 8 16.95 23.38 -13.32
C GLU A 8 16.05 24.51 -13.83
N GLN A 9 16.64 25.68 -14.14
CA GLN A 9 15.90 26.82 -14.67
C GLN A 9 15.37 26.56 -16.08
N ASP A 10 16.14 25.83 -16.89
CA ASP A 10 15.76 25.40 -18.22
C ASP A 10 14.61 24.38 -18.16
N ALA A 11 14.61 23.46 -17.18
CA ALA A 11 13.49 22.55 -16.92
C ALA A 11 12.21 23.31 -16.54
N LYS A 12 12.30 24.32 -15.66
CA LYS A 12 11.16 25.20 -15.33
C LYS A 12 10.66 25.98 -16.55
N THR A 13 11.57 26.44 -17.40
CA THR A 13 11.23 27.12 -18.66
C THR A 13 10.48 26.18 -19.62
N ILE A 14 10.94 24.92 -19.72
CA ILE A 14 10.27 23.88 -20.53
C ILE A 14 8.88 23.59 -19.97
N ASP A 15 8.74 23.42 -18.65
CA ASP A 15 7.46 23.21 -17.95
C ASP A 15 6.46 24.33 -18.26
N GLU A 16 6.85 25.59 -18.04
CA GLU A 16 6.00 26.74 -18.37
C GLU A 16 5.57 26.79 -19.83
N GLN A 17 6.48 26.43 -20.74
CA GLN A 17 6.19 26.47 -22.16
C GLN A 17 5.25 25.34 -22.58
N LEU A 18 5.42 24.14 -22.04
CA LEU A 18 4.54 22.99 -22.28
C LEU A 18 3.10 23.27 -21.86
N LYS A 19 2.91 23.95 -20.72
CA LYS A 19 1.58 24.35 -20.22
C LYS A 19 0.89 25.37 -21.12
N LYS A 20 1.66 26.29 -21.73
CA LYS A 20 1.12 27.32 -22.64
C LYS A 20 0.86 26.80 -24.05
N LEU A 21 1.60 25.79 -24.50
CA LEU A 21 1.50 25.28 -25.86
C LEU A 21 0.28 24.36 -26.05
N PRO A 22 -0.45 24.50 -27.18
CA PRO A 22 -1.45 23.52 -27.59
C PRO A 22 -0.84 22.11 -27.75
N PRO A 23 -1.58 21.02 -27.44
CA PRO A 23 -1.06 19.64 -27.46
C PRO A 23 -0.37 19.22 -28.77
N GLU A 24 -0.82 19.74 -29.91
CA GLU A 24 -0.27 19.48 -31.25
C GLU A 24 1.09 20.16 -31.50
N MET A 25 1.42 21.20 -30.73
CA MET A 25 2.69 21.94 -30.85
C MET A 25 3.78 21.43 -29.90
N ARG A 26 3.39 20.72 -28.82
CA ARG A 26 4.30 20.22 -27.78
C ARG A 26 5.35 19.27 -28.34
N GLU A 27 4.97 18.38 -29.25
CA GLU A 27 5.88 17.43 -29.91
C GLU A 27 7.02 18.15 -30.64
N LYS A 28 6.68 19.12 -31.48
CA LYS A 28 7.67 19.91 -32.25
C LYS A 28 8.57 20.73 -31.33
N TYR A 29 8.01 21.26 -30.25
CA TYR A 29 8.77 22.00 -29.24
C TYR A 29 9.79 21.09 -28.55
N ILE A 30 9.39 19.92 -28.06
CA ILE A 30 10.30 18.98 -27.38
C ILE A 30 11.34 18.40 -28.34
N ALA A 31 10.98 18.12 -29.60
CA ALA A 31 11.96 17.73 -30.62
C ALA A 31 13.02 18.83 -30.85
N ALA A 32 12.66 20.11 -30.71
CA ALA A 32 13.62 21.21 -30.79
C ALA A 32 14.43 21.38 -29.49
N VAL A 33 13.85 21.08 -28.33
CA VAL A 33 14.57 21.04 -27.04
C VAL A 33 15.63 19.95 -27.08
N LEU A 34 15.30 18.72 -27.48
CA LEU A 34 16.24 17.59 -27.55
C LEU A 34 17.45 17.84 -28.47
N LYS A 35 17.31 18.71 -29.47
CA LYS A 35 18.40 19.12 -30.38
C LYS A 35 19.24 20.27 -29.84
N HIS A 36 18.79 20.93 -28.77
CA HIS A 36 19.52 22.02 -28.14
C HIS A 36 20.62 21.45 -27.23
N PRO A 37 21.84 22.02 -27.20
CA PRO A 37 22.94 21.51 -26.36
C PRO A 37 22.58 21.39 -24.87
N ALA A 38 21.80 22.33 -24.33
CA ALA A 38 21.32 22.30 -22.95
C ALA A 38 20.05 21.46 -22.73
N GLY A 39 19.42 20.97 -23.79
CA GLY A 39 18.09 20.36 -23.71
C GLY A 39 18.08 18.99 -23.02
N GLY A 40 19.08 18.15 -23.29
CA GLY A 40 19.22 16.85 -22.63
C GLY A 40 19.37 16.99 -21.12
N GLU A 41 20.27 17.88 -20.67
CA GLU A 41 20.47 18.19 -19.25
C GLU A 41 19.20 18.76 -18.61
N ALA A 42 18.48 19.67 -19.28
CA ALA A 42 17.22 20.20 -18.77
C ALA A 42 16.15 19.12 -18.60
N ILE A 43 16.08 18.12 -19.49
CA ILE A 43 15.12 17.02 -19.39
C ILE A 43 15.43 16.09 -18.19
N LYS A 44 16.69 15.97 -17.75
CA LYS A 44 17.03 15.23 -16.51
C LYS A 44 16.38 15.84 -15.29
N TYR A 45 16.23 17.16 -15.28
CA TYR A 45 15.59 17.90 -14.21
C TYR A 45 14.06 17.86 -14.30
N ALA A 46 13.47 16.93 -15.04
CA ALA A 46 12.01 16.82 -15.11
C ALA A 46 11.32 16.61 -13.76
N GLY A 47 12.06 16.16 -12.73
CA GLY A 47 11.58 16.09 -11.35
C GLY A 47 11.17 17.45 -10.76
N VAL A 48 11.70 18.58 -11.25
CA VAL A 48 11.28 19.93 -10.79
C VAL A 48 10.10 20.51 -11.56
N MET A 49 9.63 19.81 -12.61
CA MET A 49 8.48 20.25 -13.40
C MET A 49 7.18 19.96 -12.66
N SER A 50 6.15 20.76 -12.93
CA SER A 50 4.80 20.48 -12.42
C SER A 50 4.25 19.13 -12.93
N PRO A 51 3.30 18.48 -12.22
CA PRO A 51 2.69 17.23 -12.69
C PRO A 51 2.09 17.32 -14.10
N GLU A 52 1.48 18.46 -14.44
CA GLU A 52 0.95 18.77 -15.78
C GLU A 52 2.07 18.85 -16.83
N GLY A 53 3.18 19.52 -16.50
CA GLY A 53 4.35 19.61 -17.38
C GLY A 53 5.00 18.27 -17.62
N GLN A 54 5.13 17.43 -16.59
CA GLN A 54 5.65 16.07 -16.71
C GLN A 54 4.78 15.22 -17.63
N GLU A 55 3.46 15.31 -17.50
CA GLU A 55 2.52 14.61 -18.38
C GLU A 55 2.63 15.10 -19.83
N ALA A 56 2.65 16.42 -20.02
CA ALA A 56 2.80 17.04 -21.33
C ALA A 56 4.13 16.66 -22.02
N LEU A 57 5.22 16.61 -21.25
CA LEU A 57 6.53 16.15 -21.71
C LEU A 57 6.51 14.67 -22.08
N GLY A 58 5.93 13.83 -21.22
CA GLY A 58 5.81 12.39 -21.44
C GLY A 58 5.07 12.09 -22.75
N GLN A 59 3.88 12.67 -22.91
CA GLN A 59 3.07 12.52 -24.12
C GLN A 59 3.81 12.99 -25.38
N ALA A 60 4.58 14.08 -25.29
CA ALA A 60 5.41 14.56 -26.40
C ALA A 60 6.53 13.57 -26.75
N LEU A 61 7.24 13.03 -25.74
CA LEU A 61 8.28 12.01 -25.93
C LEU A 61 7.71 10.72 -26.54
N GLY A 62 6.52 10.29 -26.10
CA GLY A 62 5.83 9.13 -26.66
C GLY A 62 5.50 9.28 -28.16
N LYS A 63 5.10 10.49 -28.58
CA LYS A 63 4.86 10.82 -30.00
C LYS A 63 6.15 10.91 -30.82
N ILE A 64 7.22 11.47 -30.24
CA ILE A 64 8.53 11.53 -30.90
C ILE A 64 9.09 10.12 -31.09
N TYR A 65 9.01 9.28 -30.05
CA TYR A 65 9.43 7.89 -30.11
C TYR A 65 8.69 7.11 -31.21
N ALA A 66 7.37 7.28 -31.32
CA ALA A 66 6.58 6.60 -32.36
C ALA A 66 7.03 6.94 -33.79
N LYS A 67 7.71 8.08 -34.01
CA LYS A 67 8.24 8.50 -35.31
C LYS A 67 9.70 8.09 -35.53
N ASP A 68 10.50 8.07 -34.46
CA ASP A 68 11.92 7.70 -34.50
C ASP A 68 12.32 6.95 -33.21
N PRO A 69 12.02 5.64 -33.12
CA PRO A 69 12.32 4.86 -31.93
C PRO A 69 13.82 4.81 -31.63
N ALA A 70 14.65 4.57 -32.66
CA ALA A 70 16.09 4.41 -32.50
C ALA A 70 16.77 5.71 -32.06
N GLY A 71 16.43 6.84 -32.71
CA GLY A 71 16.97 8.14 -32.35
C GLY A 71 16.52 8.59 -30.96
N THR A 72 15.26 8.35 -30.62
CA THR A 72 14.73 8.72 -29.29
C THR A 72 15.38 7.89 -28.18
N THR A 73 15.51 6.56 -28.36
CA THR A 73 16.23 5.71 -27.39
C THR A 73 17.69 6.12 -27.23
N ALA A 74 18.38 6.46 -28.33
CA ALA A 74 19.77 6.90 -28.26
C ALA A 74 19.92 8.21 -27.47
N LEU A 75 19.03 9.18 -27.71
CA LEU A 75 19.02 10.45 -26.97
C LEU A 75 18.70 10.25 -25.49
N LEU A 76 17.69 9.45 -25.16
CA LEU A 76 17.35 9.15 -23.77
C LEU A 76 18.48 8.43 -23.05
N ARG A 77 19.19 7.52 -23.74
CA ARG A 77 20.38 6.86 -23.20
C ARG A 77 21.50 7.86 -22.93
N GLU A 78 21.79 8.75 -23.86
CA GLU A 78 22.81 9.79 -23.67
C GLU A 78 22.48 10.70 -22.48
N ILE A 79 21.18 11.01 -22.30
CA ILE A 79 20.68 11.72 -21.13
C ILE A 79 20.93 10.87 -19.87
N THR A 80 20.51 9.62 -19.81
CA THR A 80 20.66 8.81 -18.59
C THR A 80 22.12 8.48 -18.25
N ASP A 81 23.01 8.39 -19.24
CA ASP A 81 24.37 7.87 -19.06
C ASP A 81 25.40 8.98 -18.76
N SER A 82 25.07 10.26 -18.90
CA SER A 82 26.06 11.32 -18.70
C SER A 82 26.46 11.46 -17.21
N GLN A 83 27.75 11.24 -16.95
CA GLN A 83 28.35 10.73 -15.71
C GLN A 83 28.49 11.66 -14.49
N ASP A 84 27.77 12.79 -14.36
CA ASP A 84 27.99 13.64 -13.17
C ASP A 84 27.09 13.28 -11.98
N ALA A 85 27.09 12.01 -11.57
CA ALA A 85 26.32 11.52 -10.41
C ALA A 85 26.67 12.26 -9.09
N SER A 86 27.79 12.99 -9.05
CA SER A 86 28.29 13.72 -7.88
C SER A 86 27.62 15.09 -7.64
N LEU A 87 26.97 15.66 -8.64
CA LEU A 87 26.35 17.00 -8.59
C LEU A 87 24.82 16.98 -8.60
N TYR A 88 24.22 15.79 -8.71
CA TYR A 88 22.78 15.65 -8.88
C TYR A 88 22.11 15.19 -7.59
N PRO A 89 21.20 15.99 -7.02
CA PRO A 89 20.29 15.48 -6.02
C PRO A 89 19.55 14.25 -6.54
N TRP A 90 19.67 13.16 -5.78
CA TRP A 90 19.19 11.83 -6.14
C TRP A 90 17.69 11.76 -6.50
N TYR A 91 16.88 12.72 -6.02
CA TYR A 91 15.46 12.83 -6.33
C TYR A 91 15.13 13.34 -7.74
N LEU A 92 16.11 13.83 -8.50
CA LEU A 92 15.89 14.32 -9.85
C LEU A 92 15.92 13.21 -10.91
N GLN A 93 16.64 12.12 -10.64
CA GLN A 93 16.76 10.99 -11.57
C GLN A 93 15.44 10.20 -11.74
N SER A 94 14.62 10.11 -10.69
CA SER A 94 13.26 9.51 -10.78
C SER A 94 12.27 10.39 -11.55
N GLY A 95 12.58 11.68 -11.74
CA GLY A 95 11.76 12.62 -12.49
C GLY A 95 11.60 12.23 -13.96
N LEU A 96 12.68 11.82 -14.63
CA LEU A 96 12.60 11.36 -16.02
C LEU A 96 11.81 10.05 -16.14
N ALA A 97 12.01 9.09 -15.23
CA ALA A 97 11.22 7.85 -15.22
C ALA A 97 9.71 8.13 -15.04
N THR A 98 9.36 9.08 -14.18
CA THR A 98 7.98 9.57 -13.98
C THR A 98 7.41 10.22 -15.25
N VAL A 99 8.21 10.97 -16.00
CA VAL A 99 7.80 11.50 -17.30
C VAL A 99 7.56 10.40 -18.31
N ILE A 100 8.47 9.41 -18.39
CA ILE A 100 8.35 8.29 -19.32
C ILE A 100 7.12 7.43 -19.02
N SER A 101 6.80 7.21 -17.75
CA SER A 101 5.58 6.47 -17.36
C SER A 101 4.30 7.18 -17.84
N LYS A 102 4.33 8.51 -17.99
CA LYS A 102 3.21 9.30 -18.51
C LYS A 102 3.18 9.41 -20.04
N SER A 103 4.03 8.68 -20.76
CA SER A 103 4.15 8.82 -22.22
C SER A 103 2.98 8.26 -23.02
N GLY A 104 2.23 7.32 -22.45
CA GLY A 104 1.19 6.58 -23.16
C GLY A 104 1.74 5.70 -24.30
N ASN A 105 3.04 5.40 -24.30
CA ASN A 105 3.71 4.57 -25.29
C ASN A 105 4.44 3.41 -24.60
N ASP A 106 3.82 2.22 -24.64
CA ASP A 106 4.35 1.02 -23.97
C ASP A 106 5.76 0.64 -24.48
N ASP A 107 6.04 0.81 -25.77
CA ASP A 107 7.35 0.47 -26.35
C ASP A 107 8.46 1.42 -25.86
N LEU A 108 8.16 2.72 -25.75
CA LEU A 108 9.07 3.68 -25.14
C LEU A 108 9.35 3.33 -23.67
N ILE A 109 8.29 3.02 -22.90
CA ILE A 109 8.41 2.64 -21.49
C ILE A 109 9.28 1.39 -21.34
N LYS A 110 9.01 0.33 -22.11
CA LYS A 110 9.80 -0.91 -22.11
C LYS A 110 11.26 -0.65 -22.50
N SER A 111 11.49 0.14 -23.56
CA SER A 111 12.84 0.48 -24.03
C SER A 111 13.64 1.27 -22.99
N PHE A 112 13.00 2.23 -22.31
CA PHE A 112 13.63 3.01 -21.26
C PHE A 112 13.95 2.14 -20.04
N ALA A 113 12.97 1.38 -19.56
CA ALA A 113 13.15 0.50 -18.40
C ALA A 113 14.27 -0.52 -18.63
N GLN A 114 14.35 -1.13 -19.82
CA GLN A 114 15.44 -2.07 -20.13
C GLN A 114 16.81 -1.40 -20.16
N ASN A 115 16.91 -0.14 -20.61
CA ASN A 115 18.15 0.63 -20.56
C ASN A 115 18.61 0.83 -19.10
N GLU A 116 17.69 1.25 -18.23
CA GLU A 116 17.98 1.45 -16.80
C GLU A 116 18.36 0.15 -16.07
N ILE A 117 17.71 -0.97 -16.41
CA ILE A 117 18.07 -2.31 -15.90
C ILE A 117 19.48 -2.70 -16.35
N ASN A 118 19.80 -2.52 -17.63
CA ASN A 118 21.13 -2.86 -18.16
C ASN A 118 22.23 -2.02 -17.51
N ARG A 119 21.92 -0.73 -17.26
CA ARG A 119 22.80 0.20 -16.56
C ARG A 119 23.06 -0.25 -15.12
N ALA A 120 22.00 -0.52 -14.35
CA ALA A 120 22.11 -1.03 -12.97
C ALA A 120 22.83 -2.38 -12.85
N LYS A 121 22.73 -3.24 -13.87
CA LYS A 121 23.48 -4.51 -13.92
C LYS A 121 24.98 -4.28 -14.21
N GLY A 122 25.31 -3.26 -14.99
CA GLY A 122 26.68 -2.94 -15.38
C GLY A 122 27.48 -2.23 -14.28
N ASN A 123 26.79 -1.59 -13.32
CA ASN A 123 27.42 -0.82 -12.25
C ASN A 123 26.68 -0.99 -10.91
N PRO A 124 27.31 -1.61 -9.89
CA PRO A 124 26.73 -1.76 -8.55
C PRO A 124 26.36 -0.44 -7.85
N ASP A 125 26.94 0.69 -8.26
CA ASP A 125 26.59 2.01 -7.71
C ASP A 125 25.30 2.60 -8.34
N GLU A 126 24.74 1.95 -9.37
CA GLU A 126 23.60 2.42 -10.14
C GLU A 126 22.31 1.63 -9.84
N VAL A 127 22.16 1.11 -8.62
CA VAL A 127 20.95 0.38 -8.14
C VAL A 127 19.65 1.16 -8.39
N ARG A 128 19.71 2.50 -8.42
CA ARG A 128 18.58 3.37 -8.77
C ARG A 128 18.00 3.11 -10.17
N GLY A 129 18.76 2.52 -11.09
CA GLY A 129 18.23 2.08 -12.38
C GLY A 129 17.07 1.09 -12.23
N TYR A 130 17.07 0.25 -11.19
CA TYR A 130 15.92 -0.63 -10.90
C TYR A 130 14.68 0.17 -10.47
N VAL A 131 14.86 1.19 -9.62
CA VAL A 131 13.77 2.09 -9.18
C VAL A 131 13.19 2.87 -10.36
N ASN A 132 14.04 3.39 -11.25
CA ASN A 132 13.61 4.08 -12.47
C ASN A 132 12.85 3.14 -13.42
N ALA A 133 13.31 1.90 -13.58
CA ALA A 133 12.63 0.91 -14.40
C ALA A 133 11.23 0.58 -13.85
N VAL A 134 11.10 0.33 -12.54
CA VAL A 134 9.81 0.13 -11.86
C VAL A 134 8.89 1.34 -12.05
N THR A 135 9.42 2.55 -11.83
CA THR A 135 8.66 3.80 -12.00
C THR A 135 8.14 3.96 -13.42
N ALA A 136 8.96 3.64 -14.42
CA ALA A 136 8.54 3.64 -15.81
C ALA A 136 7.45 2.58 -16.07
N TYR A 137 7.62 1.35 -15.57
CA TYR A 137 6.66 0.26 -15.75
C TYR A 137 5.27 0.55 -15.17
N ALA A 138 5.16 1.38 -14.12
CA ALA A 138 3.87 1.82 -13.60
C ALA A 138 3.00 2.57 -14.66
N GLY A 139 3.64 3.09 -15.71
CA GLY A 139 2.99 3.78 -16.83
C GLY A 139 2.45 2.87 -17.92
N LEU A 140 2.76 1.57 -17.90
CA LEU A 140 2.29 0.63 -18.92
C LEU A 140 0.77 0.51 -18.91
N SER A 141 0.21 0.20 -20.08
CA SER A 141 -1.16 -0.34 -20.15
C SER A 141 -1.25 -1.65 -19.34
N PRO A 142 -2.44 -2.07 -18.83
CA PRO A 142 -2.57 -3.35 -18.14
C PRO A 142 -2.10 -4.55 -18.98
N ALA A 143 -2.35 -4.53 -20.29
CA ALA A 143 -1.86 -5.55 -21.21
C ALA A 143 -0.33 -5.48 -21.38
N GLY A 144 0.24 -4.28 -21.48
CA GLY A 144 1.68 -4.06 -21.54
C GLY A 144 2.40 -4.52 -20.28
N LEU A 145 1.83 -4.26 -19.09
CA LEU A 145 2.36 -4.73 -17.82
C LEU A 145 2.28 -6.26 -17.73
N GLN A 146 1.14 -6.87 -18.07
CA GLN A 146 1.01 -8.34 -18.11
C GLN A 146 2.07 -8.99 -19.02
N ASP A 147 2.27 -8.42 -20.21
CA ASP A 147 3.28 -8.89 -21.15
C ASP A 147 4.69 -8.83 -20.54
N VAL A 148 5.06 -7.72 -19.90
CA VAL A 148 6.37 -7.58 -19.25
C VAL A 148 6.52 -8.54 -18.07
N MET A 149 5.54 -8.66 -17.19
CA MET A 149 5.63 -9.57 -16.04
C MET A 149 5.81 -11.03 -16.47
N LYS A 150 5.20 -11.41 -17.59
CA LYS A 150 5.24 -12.78 -18.13
C LYS A 150 6.50 -13.06 -18.94
N ASN A 151 6.93 -12.11 -19.77
CA ASN A 151 7.92 -12.36 -20.82
C ASN A 151 9.28 -11.72 -20.56
N ASN A 152 9.40 -10.74 -19.63
CA ASN A 152 10.69 -10.16 -19.28
C ASN A 152 11.34 -10.93 -18.11
N PRO A 153 12.43 -11.68 -18.33
CA PRO A 153 13.09 -12.46 -17.27
C PRO A 153 13.67 -11.60 -16.14
N ASP A 154 13.91 -10.32 -16.39
CA ASP A 154 14.47 -9.39 -15.42
C ASP A 154 13.42 -8.70 -14.55
N PHE A 155 12.12 -8.81 -14.89
CA PHE A 155 11.07 -8.01 -14.25
C PHE A 155 11.02 -8.23 -12.73
N PHE A 156 10.82 -9.46 -12.27
CA PHE A 156 10.67 -9.74 -10.84
C PHE A 156 11.97 -9.48 -10.05
N LYS A 157 13.14 -9.68 -10.67
CA LYS A 157 14.41 -9.29 -10.05
C LYS A 157 14.51 -7.78 -9.91
N THR A 158 14.12 -7.03 -10.94
CA THR A 158 14.10 -5.57 -10.93
C THR A 158 13.18 -5.03 -9.84
N VAL A 159 12.00 -5.62 -9.68
CA VAL A 159 11.05 -5.31 -8.61
C VAL A 159 11.66 -5.60 -7.23
N ASP A 160 12.30 -6.77 -7.03
CA ASP A 160 12.97 -7.13 -5.78
C ASP A 160 14.10 -6.15 -5.39
N GLU A 161 14.97 -5.80 -6.33
CA GLU A 161 16.06 -4.84 -6.08
C GLU A 161 15.53 -3.42 -5.81
N ALA A 162 14.50 -2.99 -6.52
CA ALA A 162 13.84 -1.72 -6.26
C ALA A 162 13.18 -1.72 -4.87
N GLY A 163 12.41 -2.75 -4.51
CA GLY A 163 11.73 -2.85 -3.22
C GLY A 163 12.70 -2.85 -2.04
N LYS A 164 13.83 -3.55 -2.12
CA LYS A 164 14.91 -3.50 -1.11
C LYS A 164 15.46 -2.10 -0.92
N PHE A 165 15.53 -1.31 -2.00
CA PHE A 165 16.03 0.05 -1.95
C PHE A 165 15.00 1.00 -1.33
N THR A 166 13.71 0.85 -1.63
CA THR A 166 12.67 1.83 -1.26
C THR A 166 11.97 1.56 0.07
N LYS A 167 12.13 0.36 0.67
CA LYS A 167 11.35 -0.07 1.85
C LYS A 167 11.50 0.82 3.10
N ASP A 168 12.67 1.42 3.31
CA ASP A 168 12.97 2.22 4.51
C ASP A 168 12.81 3.73 4.25
N TYR A 169 12.20 4.10 3.11
CA TYR A 169 11.99 5.49 2.70
C TYR A 169 10.52 5.89 2.85
N SER A 170 10.26 6.90 3.69
CA SER A 170 8.92 7.49 3.91
C SER A 170 8.60 8.70 3.02
N GLY A 171 9.50 9.06 2.09
CA GLY A 171 9.37 10.27 1.26
C GLY A 171 8.52 10.10 0.00
N ILE A 172 7.86 11.19 -0.42
CA ILE A 172 6.95 11.30 -1.60
C ILE A 172 7.63 10.97 -2.95
N ILE A 173 8.95 10.91 -2.99
CA ILE A 173 9.75 10.98 -4.22
C ILE A 173 9.82 9.63 -4.96
N GLU A 174 9.53 8.50 -4.30
CA GLU A 174 9.70 7.15 -4.84
C GLU A 174 8.36 6.38 -4.93
N ASN A 175 7.32 7.04 -5.47
CA ASN A 175 5.97 6.47 -5.65
C ASN A 175 5.89 5.34 -6.70
N GLY A 176 6.93 5.14 -7.51
CA GLY A 176 6.88 4.23 -8.66
C GLY A 176 6.51 2.79 -8.29
N PHE A 177 6.93 2.32 -7.11
CA PHE A 177 6.63 0.96 -6.64
C PHE A 177 5.16 0.80 -6.23
N GLY A 178 4.63 1.75 -5.45
CA GLY A 178 3.20 1.80 -5.12
C GLY A 178 2.30 1.91 -6.35
N GLU A 179 2.65 2.80 -7.28
CA GLU A 179 1.90 2.97 -8.53
C GLU A 179 1.97 1.73 -9.44
N LEU A 180 3.09 1.00 -9.44
CA LEU A 180 3.19 -0.29 -10.13
C LEU A 180 2.21 -1.31 -9.54
N LEU A 181 2.04 -1.35 -8.21
CA LEU A 181 1.09 -2.23 -7.55
C LEU A 181 -0.36 -1.85 -7.84
N LYS A 182 -0.69 -0.55 -7.81
CA LYS A 182 -2.02 -0.04 -8.22
C LYS A 182 -2.31 -0.41 -9.68
N LYS A 183 -1.31 -0.29 -10.57
CA LYS A 183 -1.43 -0.74 -11.96
C LYS A 183 -1.61 -2.25 -12.07
N ALA A 184 -0.85 -3.04 -11.31
CA ALA A 184 -0.95 -4.49 -11.27
C ALA A 184 -2.34 -4.97 -10.81
N ALA A 185 -2.99 -4.23 -9.90
CA ALA A 185 -4.37 -4.52 -9.50
C ALA A 185 -5.38 -4.37 -10.66
N GLN A 186 -5.00 -3.73 -11.77
CA GLN A 186 -5.82 -3.62 -12.99
C GLN A 186 -5.53 -4.77 -13.97
N VAL A 187 -4.49 -5.56 -13.75
CA VAL A 187 -4.10 -6.68 -14.60
C VAL A 187 -4.89 -7.92 -14.21
N THR A 188 -5.94 -8.20 -14.98
CA THR A 188 -6.92 -9.24 -14.67
C THR A 188 -7.12 -10.21 -15.84
N ASP A 189 -7.59 -11.41 -15.52
CA ASP A 189 -8.04 -12.40 -16.49
C ASP A 189 -9.43 -12.04 -17.06
N ALA A 190 -9.96 -12.91 -17.92
CA ALA A 190 -11.28 -12.71 -18.54
C ALA A 190 -12.45 -12.68 -17.54
N ASN A 191 -12.25 -13.17 -16.31
CA ASN A 191 -13.24 -13.22 -15.25
C ASN A 191 -13.08 -12.08 -14.23
N GLY A 192 -12.10 -11.20 -14.42
CA GLY A 192 -11.80 -10.10 -13.49
C GLY A 192 -10.93 -10.49 -12.30
N ASN A 193 -10.40 -11.72 -12.24
CA ASN A 193 -9.45 -12.14 -11.22
C ASN A 193 -8.04 -11.62 -11.55
N PRO A 194 -7.17 -11.35 -10.56
CA PRO A 194 -5.80 -10.98 -10.86
C PRO A 194 -5.11 -12.11 -11.60
N THR A 195 -4.25 -11.77 -12.57
CA THR A 195 -3.45 -12.79 -13.25
C THR A 195 -2.44 -13.42 -12.28
N PRO A 196 -1.93 -14.65 -12.57
CA PRO A 196 -0.91 -15.28 -11.72
C PRO A 196 0.33 -14.40 -11.51
N GLU A 197 0.75 -13.66 -12.54
CA GLU A 197 1.88 -12.76 -12.47
C GLU A 197 1.60 -11.52 -11.60
N ALA A 198 0.40 -10.94 -11.69
CA ALA A 198 -0.01 -9.82 -10.84
C ALA A 198 -0.09 -10.25 -9.37
N LEU A 199 -0.64 -11.42 -9.09
CA LEU A 199 -0.71 -11.99 -7.75
C LEU A 199 0.69 -12.31 -7.19
N LYS A 200 1.59 -12.83 -8.02
CA LYS A 200 2.99 -13.04 -7.65
C LYS A 200 3.67 -11.71 -7.29
N LEU A 201 3.44 -10.66 -8.07
CA LEU A 201 3.97 -9.32 -7.79
C LEU A 201 3.47 -8.81 -6.43
N PHE A 202 2.16 -8.93 -6.15
CA PHE A 202 1.59 -8.59 -4.85
C PHE A 202 2.29 -9.35 -3.72
N ASN A 203 2.33 -10.69 -3.80
CA ASN A 203 2.92 -11.54 -2.76
C ASN A 203 4.40 -11.22 -2.47
N GLN A 204 5.19 -10.97 -3.52
CA GLN A 204 6.60 -10.62 -3.37
C GLN A 204 6.80 -9.23 -2.77
N SER A 205 5.83 -8.32 -2.97
CA SER A 205 5.96 -6.92 -2.60
C SER A 205 5.60 -6.63 -1.14
N ILE A 206 4.87 -7.52 -0.47
CA ILE A 206 4.46 -7.38 0.94
C ILE A 206 5.67 -7.07 1.84
N GLN A 207 6.78 -7.77 1.65
CA GLN A 207 8.00 -7.61 2.46
C GLN A 207 8.72 -6.26 2.27
N TYR A 208 8.32 -5.46 1.27
CA TYR A 208 8.90 -4.12 1.01
C TYR A 208 7.97 -2.98 1.41
N ALA A 209 6.86 -3.29 2.12
CA ALA A 209 5.95 -2.26 2.63
C ALA A 209 6.68 -1.28 3.57
N GLY A 210 7.42 -1.80 4.56
CA GLY A 210 8.32 -1.02 5.42
C GLY A 210 7.74 0.31 5.91
N ASP A 211 8.47 1.40 5.72
CA ASP A 211 8.02 2.78 5.98
C ASP A 211 7.48 3.48 4.72
N ASN A 212 7.41 2.76 3.59
CA ASN A 212 7.03 3.31 2.30
C ASN A 212 5.50 3.39 2.15
N ILE A 213 4.96 4.57 2.43
CA ILE A 213 3.52 4.88 2.34
C ILE A 213 2.94 4.51 0.97
N SER A 214 3.63 4.82 -0.13
CA SER A 214 3.13 4.54 -1.48
C SER A 214 2.99 3.04 -1.74
N THR A 215 3.97 2.24 -1.27
CA THR A 215 3.91 0.78 -1.34
C THR A 215 2.74 0.24 -0.52
N LYS A 216 2.55 0.72 0.72
CA LYS A 216 1.41 0.33 1.57
C LYS A 216 0.08 0.63 0.88
N GLU A 217 -0.06 1.82 0.30
CA GLU A 217 -1.26 2.20 -0.44
C GLU A 217 -1.52 1.29 -1.65
N GLY A 218 -0.48 1.00 -2.43
CA GLY A 218 -0.60 0.12 -3.59
C GLY A 218 -0.95 -1.32 -3.21
N LEU A 219 -0.36 -1.85 -2.13
CA LEU A 219 -0.71 -3.16 -1.57
C LEU A 219 -2.16 -3.16 -1.06
N GLY A 220 -2.57 -2.12 -0.35
CA GLY A 220 -3.93 -1.96 0.18
C GLY A 220 -4.99 -1.92 -0.91
N GLU A 221 -4.75 -1.16 -1.98
CA GLU A 221 -5.66 -1.09 -3.14
C GLU A 221 -5.75 -2.44 -3.86
N PHE A 222 -4.61 -3.12 -4.07
CA PHE A 222 -4.58 -4.46 -4.66
C PHE A 222 -5.38 -5.44 -3.81
N PHE A 223 -5.14 -5.47 -2.49
CA PHE A 223 -5.82 -6.37 -1.57
C PHE A 223 -7.33 -6.15 -1.56
N THR A 224 -7.76 -4.89 -1.43
CA THR A 224 -9.20 -4.53 -1.40
C THR A 224 -9.92 -5.00 -2.66
N LYS A 225 -9.26 -4.90 -3.82
CA LYS A 225 -9.84 -5.31 -5.09
C LYS A 225 -9.87 -6.83 -5.29
N HIS A 226 -8.86 -7.55 -4.77
CA HIS A 226 -8.59 -8.95 -5.09
C HIS A 226 -8.55 -9.89 -3.89
N GLN A 227 -9.18 -9.52 -2.77
CA GLN A 227 -9.12 -10.24 -1.50
C GLN A 227 -9.39 -11.75 -1.66
N ASP A 228 -10.42 -12.16 -2.41
CA ASP A 228 -10.73 -13.59 -2.58
C ASP A 228 -9.61 -14.34 -3.29
N ALA A 229 -9.08 -13.76 -4.37
CA ALA A 229 -8.01 -14.40 -5.13
C ALA A 229 -6.72 -14.50 -4.30
N ILE A 230 -6.43 -13.50 -3.47
CA ILE A 230 -5.29 -13.50 -2.55
C ILE A 230 -5.46 -14.59 -1.49
N VAL A 231 -6.58 -14.59 -0.77
CA VAL A 231 -6.85 -15.58 0.28
C VAL A 231 -6.87 -16.99 -0.30
N ASN A 232 -7.52 -17.19 -1.45
CA ASN A 232 -7.56 -18.49 -2.13
C ASN A 232 -6.18 -18.97 -2.57
N SER A 233 -5.23 -18.06 -2.83
CA SER A 233 -3.85 -18.43 -3.21
C SER A 233 -3.02 -18.98 -2.05
N TYR A 234 -3.50 -18.81 -0.83
CA TYR A 234 -2.85 -19.26 0.40
C TYR A 234 -3.46 -20.53 1.00
N LEU A 235 -4.55 -21.03 0.40
CA LEU A 235 -5.20 -22.26 0.85
C LEU A 235 -4.31 -23.48 0.63
N GLY A 236 -4.35 -24.42 1.58
CA GLY A 236 -3.68 -25.70 1.47
C GLY A 236 -4.34 -26.66 0.47
N GLU A 237 -3.79 -27.87 0.35
CA GLU A 237 -4.33 -28.92 -0.54
C GLU A 237 -5.78 -29.30 -0.20
N ASN A 238 -6.20 -29.11 1.05
CA ASN A 238 -7.56 -29.33 1.49
C ASN A 238 -8.55 -28.30 0.92
N GLY A 239 -8.05 -27.16 0.45
CA GLY A 239 -8.83 -26.11 -0.20
C GLY A 239 -9.72 -25.31 0.75
N TYR A 240 -9.51 -25.36 2.06
CA TYR A 240 -10.32 -24.58 3.02
C TYR A 240 -9.54 -24.03 4.21
N ASP A 241 -8.38 -24.58 4.56
CA ASP A 241 -7.50 -23.99 5.59
C ASP A 241 -6.34 -23.24 4.94
N LEU A 242 -5.91 -22.14 5.56
CA LEU A 242 -4.71 -21.43 5.15
C LEU A 242 -3.45 -22.25 5.47
N THR A 243 -2.50 -22.26 4.53
CA THR A 243 -1.16 -22.79 4.80
C THR A 243 -0.42 -21.96 5.85
N SER A 244 0.56 -22.57 6.53
CA SER A 244 1.41 -21.84 7.48
C SER A 244 2.12 -20.64 6.84
N ASP A 245 2.55 -20.77 5.59
CA ASP A 245 3.16 -19.67 4.84
C ASP A 245 2.12 -18.60 4.49
N GLY A 246 0.92 -19.02 4.09
CA GLY A 246 -0.23 -18.15 3.86
C GLY A 246 -0.61 -17.29 5.07
N LEU A 247 -0.73 -17.92 6.24
CA LEU A 247 -0.98 -17.22 7.52
C LEU A 247 0.12 -16.19 7.81
N LYS A 248 1.39 -16.57 7.63
CA LYS A 248 2.53 -15.69 7.86
C LYS A 248 2.54 -14.49 6.91
N THR A 249 2.25 -14.73 5.62
CA THR A 249 2.21 -13.68 4.61
C THR A 249 1.04 -12.71 4.85
N LEU A 250 -0.15 -13.22 5.18
CA LEU A 250 -1.29 -12.37 5.55
C LEU A 250 -1.03 -11.58 6.84
N ASN A 251 -0.42 -12.20 7.86
CA ASN A 251 -0.02 -11.49 9.08
C ASN A 251 0.93 -10.32 8.74
N THR A 252 1.94 -10.57 7.91
CA THR A 252 2.91 -9.55 7.52
C THR A 252 2.23 -8.43 6.74
N PHE A 253 1.32 -8.76 5.81
CA PHE A 253 0.52 -7.77 5.09
C PHE A 253 -0.29 -6.90 6.06
N PHE A 254 -1.09 -7.49 6.95
CA PHE A 254 -1.91 -6.72 7.88
C PHE A 254 -1.04 -5.86 8.80
N LYS A 255 0.06 -6.42 9.32
CA LYS A 255 0.97 -5.71 10.20
C LYS A 255 1.55 -4.49 9.51
N ASP A 256 2.20 -4.69 8.37
CA ASP A 256 3.00 -3.64 7.74
C ASP A 256 2.14 -2.63 6.99
N VAL A 257 0.97 -3.04 6.46
CA VAL A 257 0.10 -2.15 5.67
C VAL A 257 -0.95 -1.45 6.54
N LEU A 258 -1.52 -2.13 7.54
CA LEU A 258 -2.63 -1.57 8.34
C LEU A 258 -2.19 -0.99 9.68
N PHE A 259 -1.15 -1.55 10.30
CA PHE A 259 -0.88 -1.29 11.71
C PHE A 259 0.46 -0.63 11.98
N THR A 260 1.45 -0.76 11.10
CA THR A 260 2.79 -0.15 11.30
C THR A 260 2.85 1.24 10.67
N PRO A 261 3.07 2.32 11.46
CA PRO A 261 3.26 3.67 10.93
C PRO A 261 4.55 3.83 10.11
N PRO A 262 4.66 4.85 9.25
CA PRO A 262 3.58 5.75 8.85
C PRO A 262 2.51 5.00 8.05
N LEU A 263 1.24 5.28 8.31
CA LEU A 263 0.14 4.58 7.65
C LEU A 263 -0.16 5.14 6.26
N GLY A 264 -0.58 4.25 5.35
CA GLY A 264 -1.14 4.64 4.06
C GLY A 264 -2.50 5.34 4.22
N ALA A 265 -2.83 6.29 3.34
CA ALA A 265 -4.10 7.01 3.42
C ALA A 265 -5.34 6.08 3.32
N ASN A 266 -5.18 4.90 2.70
CA ASN A 266 -6.23 3.90 2.54
C ASN A 266 -6.23 2.79 3.62
N ALA A 267 -5.36 2.84 4.64
CA ALA A 267 -5.28 1.77 5.65
C ALA A 267 -6.65 1.47 6.30
N LYS A 268 -7.39 2.52 6.67
CA LYS A 268 -8.76 2.39 7.21
C LYS A 268 -9.74 1.76 6.22
N GLU A 269 -9.66 2.13 4.94
CA GLU A 269 -10.53 1.57 3.89
C GLU A 269 -10.26 0.09 3.69
N VAL A 270 -8.99 -0.33 3.69
CA VAL A 270 -8.59 -1.74 3.58
C VAL A 270 -9.12 -2.54 4.76
N ALA A 271 -8.95 -2.05 5.99
CA ALA A 271 -9.48 -2.68 7.19
C ALA A 271 -11.02 -2.79 7.14
N THR A 272 -11.70 -1.73 6.69
CA THR A 272 -13.17 -1.72 6.55
C THR A 272 -13.65 -2.70 5.48
N ALA A 273 -12.96 -2.78 4.33
CA ALA A 273 -13.33 -3.70 3.27
C ALA A 273 -13.16 -5.16 3.67
N PHE A 274 -12.04 -5.48 4.32
CA PHE A 274 -11.76 -6.82 4.85
C PHE A 274 -12.86 -7.27 5.83
N THR A 275 -13.14 -6.43 6.82
CA THR A 275 -14.12 -6.71 7.88
C THR A 275 -15.55 -6.77 7.36
N ALA A 276 -15.95 -5.86 6.47
CA ALA A 276 -17.29 -5.88 5.86
C ALA A 276 -17.55 -7.18 5.09
N LYS A 277 -16.55 -7.67 4.36
CA LYS A 277 -16.66 -8.92 3.61
C LYS A 277 -16.81 -10.13 4.52
N ALA A 278 -15.98 -10.20 5.55
CA ALA A 278 -16.02 -11.30 6.50
C ALA A 278 -17.34 -11.31 7.30
N ASN A 279 -17.85 -10.15 7.70
CA ASN A 279 -19.18 -10.02 8.31
C ASN A 279 -20.31 -10.47 7.36
N ALA A 280 -20.21 -10.16 6.06
CA ALA A 280 -21.20 -10.62 5.09
C ALA A 280 -21.25 -12.15 4.99
N VAL A 281 -20.08 -12.81 5.02
CA VAL A 281 -19.99 -14.28 5.04
C VAL A 281 -20.62 -14.86 6.30
N LEU A 282 -20.27 -14.32 7.47
CA LEU A 282 -20.80 -14.79 8.75
C LEU A 282 -22.33 -14.57 8.84
N ALA A 283 -22.83 -13.40 8.41
CA ALA A 283 -24.26 -13.11 8.41
C ALA A 283 -25.05 -14.03 7.47
N ASP A 284 -24.45 -14.42 6.35
CA ASP A 284 -25.05 -15.38 5.42
C ASP A 284 -24.99 -16.82 5.96
N ALA A 285 -23.97 -17.18 6.73
CA ALA A 285 -23.88 -18.49 7.37
C ALA A 285 -25.05 -18.71 8.34
N ASP A 286 -25.48 -17.65 9.03
CA ASP A 286 -26.62 -17.64 9.94
C ASP A 286 -27.99 -17.65 9.23
N LYS A 287 -28.09 -17.03 8.05
CA LYS A 287 -29.38 -16.77 7.38
C LYS A 287 -29.70 -17.74 6.24
N LEU A 288 -28.69 -18.18 5.49
CA LEU A 288 -28.89 -19.04 4.31
C LEU A 288 -28.98 -20.51 4.71
N SER A 289 -29.65 -21.34 3.92
CA SER A 289 -29.48 -22.80 4.03
C SER A 289 -28.09 -23.24 3.58
N ASP A 290 -27.67 -24.45 3.94
CA ASP A 290 -26.34 -24.97 3.58
C ASP A 290 -26.13 -25.01 2.06
N THR A 291 -27.17 -25.39 1.30
CA THR A 291 -27.13 -25.42 -0.17
C THR A 291 -27.05 -24.03 -0.80
N GLU A 292 -27.80 -23.06 -0.27
CA GLU A 292 -27.74 -21.68 -0.76
C GLU A 292 -26.38 -21.04 -0.46
N PHE A 293 -25.84 -21.31 0.72
CA PHE A 293 -24.52 -20.84 1.13
C PHE A 293 -23.43 -21.42 0.23
N GLU A 294 -23.41 -22.74 0.02
CA GLU A 294 -22.42 -23.40 -0.83
C GLU A 294 -22.52 -22.96 -2.29
N THR A 295 -23.74 -22.70 -2.79
CA THR A 295 -23.94 -22.13 -4.13
C THR A 295 -23.34 -20.73 -4.25
N LYS A 296 -23.45 -19.90 -3.20
CA LYS A 296 -22.95 -18.52 -3.20
C LYS A 296 -21.42 -18.45 -3.06
N TYR A 297 -20.85 -19.27 -2.17
CA TYR A 297 -19.46 -19.16 -1.74
C TYR A 297 -18.55 -20.27 -2.27
N GLY A 298 -19.11 -21.31 -2.90
CA GLY A 298 -18.36 -22.46 -3.41
C GLY A 298 -17.74 -23.35 -2.31
N LYS A 299 -18.14 -23.15 -1.04
CA LYS A 299 -17.70 -23.90 0.13
C LYS A 299 -18.87 -24.12 1.08
N ASN A 300 -18.85 -25.21 1.84
CA ASN A 300 -19.83 -25.37 2.92
C ASN A 300 -19.63 -24.30 4.01
N LYS A 301 -20.65 -24.11 4.85
CA LYS A 301 -20.64 -23.09 5.90
C LYS A 301 -19.47 -23.24 6.86
N HIS A 302 -19.28 -24.45 7.39
CA HIS A 302 -18.24 -24.73 8.37
C HIS A 302 -16.87 -24.27 7.87
N ASP A 303 -16.48 -24.73 6.69
CA ASP A 303 -15.17 -24.46 6.09
C ASP A 303 -14.97 -22.98 5.79
N MET A 304 -16.01 -22.31 5.28
CA MET A 304 -15.94 -20.88 5.01
C MET A 304 -15.89 -20.04 6.29
N THR A 305 -16.66 -20.40 7.32
CA THR A 305 -16.62 -19.70 8.62
C THR A 305 -15.29 -19.93 9.34
N SER A 306 -14.68 -21.12 9.21
CA SER A 306 -13.34 -21.43 9.71
C SER A 306 -12.29 -20.55 9.04
N LEU A 307 -12.31 -20.49 7.70
CA LEU A 307 -11.40 -19.65 6.91
C LEU A 307 -11.53 -18.15 7.25
N VAL A 308 -12.75 -17.67 7.52
CA VAL A 308 -12.96 -16.31 8.02
C VAL A 308 -12.33 -16.12 9.41
N GLY A 309 -12.52 -17.10 10.31
CA GLY A 309 -11.92 -17.10 11.64
C GLY A 309 -10.38 -17.05 11.59
N GLU A 310 -9.75 -17.84 10.72
CA GLU A 310 -8.29 -17.83 10.53
C GLU A 310 -7.78 -16.47 10.03
N GLN A 311 -8.47 -15.85 9.07
CA GLN A 311 -8.10 -14.52 8.58
C GLN A 311 -8.23 -13.45 9.67
N TYR A 312 -9.30 -13.49 10.47
CA TYR A 312 -9.47 -12.59 11.60
C TYR A 312 -8.40 -12.78 12.67
N GLY A 313 -8.14 -14.01 13.09
CA GLY A 313 -7.06 -14.32 14.03
C GLY A 313 -5.71 -13.83 13.52
N THR A 314 -5.47 -13.93 12.21
CA THR A 314 -4.25 -13.41 11.56
C THR A 314 -4.17 -11.89 11.64
N MET A 315 -5.27 -11.17 11.39
CA MET A 315 -5.33 -9.70 11.52
C MET A 315 -5.13 -9.25 12.97
N VAL A 316 -5.73 -9.94 13.94
CA VAL A 316 -5.55 -9.67 15.37
C VAL A 316 -4.09 -9.89 15.80
N ASN A 317 -3.48 -11.01 15.41
CA ASN A 317 -2.07 -11.27 15.69
C ASN A 317 -1.16 -10.18 15.11
N ALA A 318 -1.44 -9.73 13.88
CA ALA A 318 -0.69 -8.67 13.23
C ALA A 318 -0.82 -7.31 13.95
N MET A 319 -2.01 -7.01 14.45
CA MET A 319 -2.29 -5.83 15.27
C MET A 319 -1.52 -5.88 16.59
N GLU A 320 -1.56 -7.01 17.30
CA GLU A 320 -0.78 -7.20 18.53
C GLU A 320 0.73 -7.03 18.31
N GLU A 321 1.26 -7.64 17.25
CA GLU A 321 2.68 -7.52 16.90
C GLU A 321 3.08 -6.07 16.62
N SER A 322 2.26 -5.34 15.87
CA SER A 322 2.54 -3.95 15.54
C SER A 322 2.53 -3.08 16.80
N LEU A 323 1.49 -3.20 17.63
CA LEU A 323 1.35 -2.40 18.86
C LEU A 323 2.44 -2.69 19.89
N LYS A 324 2.92 -3.95 19.99
CA LYS A 324 4.13 -4.27 20.77
C LYS A 324 5.35 -3.47 20.29
N ASN A 325 5.50 -3.24 18.99
CA ASN A 325 6.60 -2.44 18.43
C ASN A 325 6.41 -0.94 18.62
N ILE A 326 5.17 -0.44 18.67
CA ILE A 326 4.84 0.97 18.86
C ILE A 326 4.91 1.40 20.32
N LYS A 327 4.59 0.53 21.29
CA LYS A 327 4.75 0.83 22.72
C LYS A 327 6.18 1.28 23.08
N ASP A 328 7.16 0.90 22.26
CA ASP A 328 8.57 1.27 22.41
C ASP A 328 8.94 2.60 21.69
N LYS A 329 7.99 3.28 21.03
CA LYS A 329 8.18 4.50 20.20
C LYS A 329 7.12 5.58 20.51
N SER A 330 7.38 6.85 20.14
CA SER A 330 6.71 8.06 20.66
C SER A 330 5.23 8.26 20.31
N ASP A 331 4.53 9.10 21.08
CA ASP A 331 3.08 9.42 21.06
C ASP A 331 2.44 9.75 19.68
N ALA A 332 3.15 10.38 18.74
CA ALA A 332 2.57 10.75 17.44
C ALA A 332 2.22 9.53 16.55
N GLU A 333 2.94 8.42 16.73
CA GLU A 333 2.70 7.16 16.01
C GLU A 333 1.47 6.42 16.56
N ALA A 334 1.14 6.62 17.84
CA ALA A 334 -0.01 6.00 18.50
C ALA A 334 -1.34 6.44 17.88
N LYS A 335 -1.49 7.74 17.58
CA LYS A 335 -2.73 8.31 17.05
C LYS A 335 -3.15 7.75 15.69
N GLU A 336 -2.21 7.55 14.77
CA GLU A 336 -2.51 6.97 13.45
C GLU A 336 -3.05 5.53 13.58
N ILE A 337 -2.50 4.77 14.53
CA ILE A 337 -2.95 3.40 14.79
C ILE A 337 -4.31 3.43 15.49
N VAL A 338 -4.54 4.36 16.41
CA VAL A 338 -5.85 4.57 17.04
C VAL A 338 -6.93 4.83 15.99
N ASP A 339 -6.66 5.60 14.94
CA ASP A 339 -7.63 5.83 13.87
C ASP A 339 -7.98 4.55 13.09
N VAL A 340 -7.01 3.64 12.90
CA VAL A 340 -7.26 2.31 12.32
C VAL A 340 -8.01 1.41 13.30
N LEU A 341 -7.63 1.42 14.58
CA LEU A 341 -8.32 0.69 15.64
C LEU A 341 -9.78 1.12 15.73
N ASN A 342 -10.06 2.42 15.73
CA ASN A 342 -11.41 2.97 15.69
C ASN A 342 -12.19 2.50 14.46
N GLY A 343 -11.53 2.38 13.30
CA GLY A 343 -12.13 1.78 12.10
C GLY A 343 -12.53 0.32 12.32
N ILE A 344 -11.65 -0.49 12.89
CA ILE A 344 -11.91 -1.91 13.19
C ILE A 344 -13.00 -2.05 14.26
N ILE A 345 -12.95 -1.25 15.33
CA ILE A 345 -13.95 -1.21 16.40
C ILE A 345 -15.31 -0.81 15.84
N SER A 346 -15.38 0.24 15.00
CA SER A 346 -16.64 0.67 14.37
C SER A 346 -17.27 -0.45 13.52
N VAL A 347 -16.45 -1.26 12.85
CA VAL A 347 -16.97 -2.43 12.11
C VAL A 347 -17.31 -3.59 13.04
N GLY A 348 -16.56 -3.78 14.13
CA GLY A 348 -16.86 -4.73 15.20
C GLY A 348 -18.20 -4.41 15.88
N GLU A 349 -18.50 -3.14 16.13
CA GLU A 349 -19.78 -2.65 16.65
C GLU A 349 -20.94 -2.98 15.71
N ALA A 350 -20.75 -2.71 14.41
CA ALA A 350 -21.74 -3.06 13.39
C ALA A 350 -21.99 -4.58 13.30
N ALA A 351 -20.97 -5.40 13.61
CA ALA A 351 -21.05 -6.86 13.66
C ALA A 351 -21.66 -7.39 14.97
N GLY A 352 -21.35 -6.77 16.11
CA GLY A 352 -21.84 -7.13 17.45
C GLY A 352 -23.36 -7.04 17.58
N GLY A 353 -24.00 -6.14 16.82
CA GLY A 353 -25.46 -6.03 16.74
C GLY A 353 -26.16 -7.19 16.03
N SER A 354 -25.42 -8.06 15.33
CA SER A 354 -25.94 -9.29 14.72
C SER A 354 -25.54 -10.50 15.56
N GLY A 355 -26.44 -10.99 16.43
CA GLY A 355 -26.18 -12.18 17.25
C GLY A 355 -25.72 -13.39 16.44
N GLY A 356 -24.95 -14.29 17.05
CA GLY A 356 -24.35 -15.47 16.38
C GLY A 356 -22.82 -15.38 16.30
N PRO A 357 -22.16 -16.17 15.43
CA PRO A 357 -20.72 -16.12 15.19
C PRO A 357 -20.21 -14.74 14.74
N VAL A 358 -21.07 -13.95 14.09
CA VAL A 358 -20.78 -12.55 13.71
C VAL A 358 -20.53 -11.68 14.94
N ALA A 359 -21.40 -11.80 15.96
CA ALA A 359 -21.23 -11.08 17.22
C ALA A 359 -19.96 -11.52 17.95
N ALA A 360 -19.66 -12.82 18.03
CA ALA A 360 -18.46 -13.31 18.71
C ALA A 360 -17.16 -12.78 18.09
N VAL A 361 -17.10 -12.69 16.76
CA VAL A 361 -15.96 -12.10 16.04
C VAL A 361 -15.87 -10.59 16.24
N GLY A 362 -17.01 -9.88 16.17
CA GLY A 362 -17.09 -8.46 16.45
C GLY A 362 -16.59 -8.14 17.87
N THR A 363 -17.05 -8.90 18.86
CA THR A 363 -16.65 -8.73 20.26
C THR A 363 -15.19 -9.06 20.50
N ALA A 364 -14.62 -10.08 19.84
CA ALA A 364 -13.19 -10.38 19.93
C ALA A 364 -12.31 -9.24 19.37
N LEU A 365 -12.72 -8.60 18.26
CA LEU A 365 -12.01 -7.46 17.68
C LEU A 365 -12.07 -6.23 18.57
N ILE A 366 -13.26 -5.94 19.10
CA ILE A 366 -13.46 -4.87 20.08
C ILE A 366 -12.61 -5.15 21.32
N GLY A 367 -12.63 -6.39 21.81
CA GLY A 367 -11.93 -6.77 23.03
C GLY A 367 -10.43 -6.68 22.92
N GLU A 368 -9.83 -7.12 21.80
CA GLU A 368 -8.40 -6.93 21.61
C GLU A 368 -8.03 -5.48 21.29
N GLY A 369 -8.85 -4.75 20.51
CA GLY A 369 -8.66 -3.31 20.32
C GLY A 369 -8.65 -2.55 21.64
N LEU A 370 -9.54 -2.92 22.56
CA LEU A 370 -9.63 -2.38 23.93
C LEU A 370 -8.45 -2.77 24.81
N LYS A 371 -8.10 -4.06 24.90
CA LYS A 371 -6.93 -4.52 25.68
C LYS A 371 -5.65 -3.81 25.22
N LEU A 372 -5.52 -3.58 23.92
CA LEU A 372 -4.35 -2.96 23.34
C LEU A 372 -4.34 -1.43 23.53
N ALA A 373 -5.48 -0.76 23.40
CA ALA A 373 -5.66 0.65 23.76
C ALA A 373 -5.28 0.91 25.22
N LEU A 374 -5.71 0.02 26.13
CA LEU A 374 -5.36 0.09 27.55
C LEU A 374 -3.89 -0.23 27.81
N GLY A 375 -3.24 -1.00 26.94
CA GLY A 375 -1.79 -1.22 26.96
C GLY A 375 -0.97 0.06 26.74
N VAL A 376 -1.52 1.03 25.98
CA VAL A 376 -0.96 2.38 25.75
C VAL A 376 -1.15 3.28 26.98
N ALA A 377 -2.28 3.15 27.68
CA ALA A 377 -2.53 3.80 28.96
C ALA A 377 -1.95 3.03 30.17
N GLY A 378 -1.18 1.96 29.91
CA GLY A 378 -0.85 0.93 30.90
C GLY A 378 -0.10 1.44 32.14
N ASP A 379 0.70 2.50 32.00
CA ASP A 379 1.41 3.11 33.13
C ASP A 379 0.47 3.87 34.08
N ASP A 380 -0.57 4.52 33.55
CA ASP A 380 -1.57 5.25 34.33
C ASP A 380 -2.53 4.28 35.02
N ILE A 381 -2.92 3.21 34.32
CA ILE A 381 -3.70 2.10 34.90
C ILE A 381 -2.93 1.40 36.02
N ALA A 382 -1.65 1.08 35.81
CA ALA A 382 -0.81 0.44 36.84
C ALA A 382 -0.59 1.34 38.08
N GLN A 383 -0.75 2.65 37.93
CA GLN A 383 -0.66 3.64 39.00
C GLN A 383 -2.02 3.99 39.64
N GLY A 384 -3.12 3.39 39.17
CA GLY A 384 -4.48 3.67 39.65
C GLY A 384 -5.01 5.04 39.26
N LYS A 385 -4.46 5.65 38.20
CA LYS A 385 -4.86 6.96 37.66
C LYS A 385 -5.86 6.77 36.53
N TYR A 386 -7.06 6.33 36.87
CA TYR A 386 -8.05 5.92 35.89
C TYR A 386 -8.63 7.10 35.10
N ASP A 387 -8.86 8.25 35.74
CA ASP A 387 -9.29 9.47 35.03
C ASP A 387 -8.26 9.91 33.99
N ASP A 388 -6.97 9.92 34.36
CA ASP A 388 -5.87 10.26 33.44
C ASP A 388 -5.79 9.25 32.28
N ALA A 389 -6.00 7.95 32.56
CA ALA A 389 -6.03 6.91 31.53
C ALA A 389 -7.22 7.08 30.56
N VAL A 390 -8.40 7.44 31.07
CA VAL A 390 -9.62 7.67 30.29
C VAL A 390 -9.51 8.96 29.48
N GLU A 391 -8.98 10.02 30.07
CA GLU A 391 -8.72 11.28 29.38
C GLU A 391 -7.66 11.09 28.30
N LYS A 392 -6.58 10.35 28.57
CA LYS A 392 -5.56 10.00 27.57
C LYS A 392 -6.13 9.19 26.40
N LEU A 393 -6.97 8.19 26.68
CA LEU A 393 -7.66 7.44 25.62
C LEU A 393 -8.55 8.36 24.77
N LYS A 394 -9.30 9.27 25.40
CA LYS A 394 -10.14 10.26 24.71
C LYS A 394 -9.32 11.27 23.91
N GLU A 395 -8.20 11.74 24.44
CA GLU A 395 -7.24 12.62 23.74
C GLU A 395 -6.65 11.93 22.52
N ASP A 396 -6.37 10.63 22.64
CA ASP A 396 -5.90 9.77 21.56
C ASP A 396 -7.02 9.40 20.57
N GLY A 397 -8.29 9.66 20.91
CA GLY A 397 -9.46 9.49 20.04
C GLY A 397 -10.25 8.20 20.25
N ILE A 398 -9.93 7.43 21.30
CA ILE A 398 -10.69 6.27 21.75
C ILE A 398 -11.68 6.77 22.80
N ASP A 399 -12.97 6.48 22.62
CA ASP A 399 -14.00 6.90 23.57
C ASP A 399 -14.49 5.70 24.38
N PRO A 400 -13.98 5.49 25.62
CA PRO A 400 -14.40 4.40 26.50
C PRO A 400 -15.90 4.33 26.76
N GLU A 401 -16.60 5.45 26.60
CA GLU A 401 -18.02 5.60 26.89
C GLU A 401 -18.92 4.92 25.85
N LYS A 402 -18.37 4.54 24.70
CA LYS A 402 -19.11 3.84 23.63
C LYS A 402 -19.13 2.32 23.81
N PHE A 403 -18.37 1.78 24.74
CA PHE A 403 -18.32 0.33 24.99
C PHE A 403 -19.46 -0.09 25.93
N ASP A 404 -20.28 -1.05 25.50
CA ASP A 404 -21.38 -1.57 26.31
C ASP A 404 -20.92 -2.69 27.27
N ASP A 405 -21.76 -3.00 28.26
CA ASP A 405 -21.48 -4.04 29.26
C ASP A 405 -21.24 -5.42 28.64
N TYR A 406 -21.83 -5.70 27.48
CA TYR A 406 -21.70 -6.99 26.82
C TYR A 406 -20.28 -7.13 26.22
N MET A 407 -19.76 -6.08 25.60
CA MET A 407 -18.40 -6.02 25.07
C MET A 407 -17.37 -6.23 26.18
N VAL A 408 -17.51 -5.54 27.31
CA VAL A 408 -16.57 -5.59 28.44
C VAL A 408 -16.55 -6.95 29.11
N ASN A 409 -17.71 -7.59 29.31
CA ASN A 409 -17.77 -8.91 29.92
C ASN A 409 -17.10 -9.98 29.04
N ASP A 410 -17.10 -9.84 27.72
CA ASP A 410 -16.41 -10.74 26.80
C ASP A 410 -14.90 -10.45 26.73
N VAL A 411 -14.47 -9.18 26.85
CA VAL A 411 -13.05 -8.82 27.04
C VAL A 411 -12.51 -9.47 28.31
N LEU A 412 -13.24 -9.32 29.41
CA LEU A 412 -12.91 -9.88 30.73
C LEU A 412 -12.80 -11.41 30.69
N ALA A 413 -13.69 -12.08 29.96
CA ALA A 413 -13.65 -13.53 29.80
C ALA A 413 -12.34 -14.05 29.15
N ASN A 414 -11.59 -13.18 28.47
CA ASN A 414 -10.37 -13.49 27.74
C ASN A 414 -9.10 -12.86 28.35
N ILE A 415 -9.15 -12.30 29.56
CA ILE A 415 -7.95 -11.82 30.29
C ILE A 415 -7.51 -12.90 31.28
N ASP A 416 -6.49 -13.67 30.92
CA ASP A 416 -5.94 -14.75 31.77
C ASP A 416 -5.22 -14.24 33.03
N ASN A 417 -4.79 -12.96 33.05
CA ASN A 417 -4.14 -12.35 34.20
C ASN A 417 -5.17 -11.71 35.13
N ARG A 418 -5.38 -12.33 36.29
CA ARG A 418 -6.36 -11.89 37.31
C ARG A 418 -6.20 -10.43 37.76
N VAL A 419 -4.97 -9.92 37.83
CA VAL A 419 -4.72 -8.53 38.23
C VAL A 419 -5.14 -7.57 37.12
N ALA A 420 -4.84 -7.89 35.86
CA ALA A 420 -5.29 -7.10 34.71
C ALA A 420 -6.81 -7.22 34.48
N HIS A 421 -7.39 -8.38 34.78
CA HIS A 421 -8.82 -8.62 34.76
C HIS A 421 -9.55 -7.73 35.76
N ASP A 422 -9.12 -7.74 37.02
CA ASP A 422 -9.75 -6.96 38.09
C ASP A 422 -9.53 -5.46 37.87
N SER A 423 -8.33 -5.03 37.44
CA SER A 423 -8.08 -3.62 37.07
C SER A 423 -8.87 -3.13 35.86
N PHE A 424 -9.12 -3.99 34.86
CA PHE A 424 -9.98 -3.65 33.70
C PHE A 424 -11.43 -3.47 34.13
N ARG A 425 -11.93 -4.40 34.95
CA ARG A 425 -13.29 -4.35 35.48
C ARG A 425 -13.50 -3.11 36.35
N ASP A 426 -12.54 -2.82 37.24
CA ASP A 426 -12.59 -1.65 38.11
C ASP A 426 -12.53 -0.34 37.32
N ALA A 427 -11.70 -0.26 36.27
CA ALA A 427 -11.62 0.91 35.40
C ALA A 427 -12.90 1.14 34.59
N PHE A 428 -13.51 0.07 34.07
CA PHE A 428 -14.76 0.16 33.31
C PHE A 428 -15.95 0.49 34.22
N ASP A 429 -16.09 -0.18 35.36
CA ASP A 429 -17.14 0.08 36.34
C ASP A 429 -17.04 1.53 36.85
N TYR A 430 -15.83 2.08 37.01
CA TYR A 430 -15.57 3.47 37.39
C TYR A 430 -15.96 4.49 36.30
N VAL A 431 -15.60 4.23 35.03
CA VAL A 431 -16.03 5.06 33.88
C VAL A 431 -17.55 5.11 33.80
N LYS A 432 -18.21 3.97 34.00
CA LYS A 432 -19.67 3.86 33.98
C LYS A 432 -20.33 4.60 35.15
N GLU A 433 -19.75 4.52 36.34
CA GLU A 433 -20.24 5.21 37.54
C GLU A 433 -20.11 6.75 37.46
N ILE A 434 -19.22 7.25 36.58
CA ILE A 434 -19.09 8.69 36.29
C ILE A 434 -20.12 9.17 35.24
N LEU A 435 -20.68 8.27 34.43
CA LEU A 435 -21.56 8.58 33.29
C LEU A 435 -23.05 8.43 33.59
N GLU A 436 -23.39 7.73 34.66
CA GLU A 436 -24.73 7.69 35.27
C GLU A 436 -24.91 8.81 36.31
#